data_AF-A0A831VT22-F1
#
_entry.id   AF-A0A831VT22-F1
#
_cell.length_a   1.000
_cell.length_b   1.000
_cell.length_c   1.000
_cell.angle_alpha   90.00
_cell.angle_beta   90.00
_cell.angle_gamma   90.00
#
_symmetry.space_group_name_H-M   'P 1'
#
loop_
_entity.id
_entity.type
_entity.pdbx_description
1 polymer ?
#
loop_
_entity_poly.entity_id
_entity_poly.type
_entity_poly.pdbx_seq_one_letter_code
_entity_poly.pdbx_strand_id
1 'polypeptide(L)'
;MYNFGYSEEGRVGSLRDLHIWLRIFRYGSGHRLGLVLAVLLSLVVTGATLGLPHLMQMGIDGFIMNTHLPAVQRIAGLGRIAVVYGILVGLVFLAGFFQVVVLETIGQWIMHAMRRDLYAHMLDLDLAFFNNQAVGRLVTRLTNDIQNMHEMFTSVMVTLFNDFLRLAGILVILFLMNVRLALVMSVFVPLAALITVVFSRLARERFRAIRR
;
A
#
# COMPACT_ATOMS: atom_id res chain seq x y z
N MET A 1 -39.84 7.80 -8.97
CA MET A 1 -38.50 7.86 -8.34
C MET A 1 -37.92 6.46 -8.46
N TYR A 2 -37.02 6.23 -9.43
CA TYR A 2 -36.52 4.89 -9.76
C TYR A 2 -35.68 4.35 -8.60
N ASN A 3 -36.19 3.31 -7.94
CA ASN A 3 -35.46 2.56 -6.93
C ASN A 3 -34.42 1.70 -7.66
N PHE A 4 -33.22 2.23 -7.87
CA PHE A 4 -32.07 1.43 -8.30
C PHE A 4 -31.71 0.51 -7.13
N GLY A 5 -32.36 -0.66 -7.07
CA GLY A 5 -32.17 -1.67 -6.04
C GLY A 5 -30.74 -2.19 -6.01
N TYR A 6 -29.86 -1.45 -5.34
CA TYR A 6 -28.55 -1.87 -4.90
C TYR A 6 -28.67 -2.48 -3.50
N SER A 7 -29.58 -3.44 -3.30
CA SER A 7 -29.43 -4.38 -2.20
C SER A 7 -28.46 -5.46 -2.67
N GLU A 8 -27.18 -5.27 -2.35
CA GLU A 8 -26.21 -6.36 -2.34
C GLU A 8 -26.62 -7.35 -1.22
N GLU A 9 -27.65 -8.16 -1.48
CA GLU A 9 -27.93 -9.38 -0.72
C GLU A 9 -26.91 -10.46 -1.09
N GLY A 10 -25.63 -10.11 -0.98
CA GLY A 10 -24.53 -11.06 -0.92
C GLY A 10 -24.13 -11.20 0.53
N ARG A 11 -23.99 -12.45 1.02
CA ARG A 11 -23.32 -12.70 2.31
C ARG A 11 -22.03 -11.88 2.34
N VAL A 12 -21.92 -10.95 3.28
CA VAL A 12 -20.71 -10.16 3.48
C VAL A 12 -19.59 -11.16 3.77
N GLY A 13 -18.70 -11.38 2.80
CA GLY A 13 -17.60 -12.33 2.94
C GLY A 13 -16.85 -12.03 4.24
N SER A 14 -16.69 -13.05 5.08
CA SER A 14 -15.93 -12.88 6.31
C SER A 14 -14.47 -12.67 5.93
N LEU A 15 -13.78 -11.71 6.56
CA LEU A 15 -12.32 -11.53 6.39
C LEU A 15 -11.51 -12.81 6.70
N ARG A 16 -12.15 -13.82 7.32
CA ARG A 16 -11.58 -15.14 7.62
C ARG A 16 -11.61 -16.14 6.45
N ASP A 17 -12.27 -15.82 5.33
CA ASP A 17 -12.31 -16.71 4.17
C ASP A 17 -11.01 -16.63 3.36
N LEU A 18 -9.93 -17.18 3.93
CA LEU A 18 -8.60 -17.27 3.32
C LEU A 18 -8.62 -17.91 1.93
N HIS A 19 -9.60 -18.76 1.64
CA HIS A 19 -9.80 -19.35 0.32
C HIS A 19 -10.12 -18.31 -0.77
N ILE A 20 -10.90 -17.27 -0.45
CA ILE A 20 -11.23 -16.18 -1.38
C ILE A 20 -9.97 -15.37 -1.68
N TRP A 21 -9.19 -15.06 -0.64
CA TRP A 21 -7.89 -14.38 -0.78
C TRP A 21 -6.94 -15.18 -1.66
N LEU A 22 -6.80 -16.49 -1.45
CA LEU A 22 -5.94 -17.36 -2.27
C LEU A 22 -6.37 -17.39 -3.74
N ARG A 23 -7.68 -17.43 -4.01
CA ARG A 23 -8.22 -17.39 -5.38
C ARG A 23 -7.94 -16.06 -6.07
N ILE A 24 -8.07 -14.95 -5.34
CA ILE A 24 -7.75 -13.60 -5.81
C ILE A 24 -6.23 -13.52 -6.10
N PHE A 25 -5.38 -13.92 -5.17
CA PHE A 25 -3.91 -13.95 -5.35
C PHE A 25 -3.47 -14.82 -6.54
N ARG A 26 -4.23 -15.87 -6.89
CA ARG A 26 -3.94 -16.69 -8.09
C ARG A 26 -3.98 -15.88 -9.39
N TYR A 27 -4.86 -14.90 -9.51
CA TYR A 27 -4.88 -13.99 -10.67
C TYR A 27 -3.61 -13.12 -10.73
N GLY A 28 -3.11 -12.66 -9.59
CA GLY A 28 -1.82 -11.95 -9.52
C GLY A 28 -0.60 -12.84 -9.76
N SER A 29 -0.73 -14.15 -9.51
CA SER A 29 0.37 -15.11 -9.68
C SER A 29 0.79 -15.35 -11.14
N GLY A 30 0.06 -14.81 -12.12
CA GLY A 30 0.47 -14.79 -13.53
C GLY A 30 1.67 -13.88 -13.82
N HIS A 31 1.96 -12.91 -12.94
CA HIS A 31 3.05 -11.94 -13.11
C HIS A 31 4.07 -11.98 -11.95
N ARG A 32 4.50 -13.19 -11.56
CA ARG A 32 5.38 -13.42 -10.39
C ARG A 32 6.65 -12.58 -10.41
N LEU A 33 7.26 -12.40 -11.58
CA LEU A 33 8.50 -11.64 -11.73
C LEU A 33 8.27 -10.15 -11.42
N GLY A 34 7.16 -9.58 -11.89
CA GLY A 34 6.77 -8.21 -11.54
C GLY A 34 6.46 -8.06 -10.05
N LEU A 35 5.79 -9.03 -9.43
CA LEU A 35 5.51 -8.99 -7.99
C LEU A 35 6.79 -9.06 -7.15
N VAL A 36 7.73 -9.94 -7.50
CA VAL A 36 9.03 -10.01 -6.83
C VAL A 36 9.81 -8.71 -7.02
N LEU A 37 9.81 -8.15 -8.23
CA LEU A 37 10.45 -6.86 -8.50
C LEU A 37 9.82 -5.74 -7.66
N ALA A 38 8.49 -5.68 -7.56
CA ALA A 38 7.80 -4.69 -6.74
C ALA A 38 8.15 -4.81 -5.24
N VAL A 39 8.31 -6.04 -4.73
CA VAL A 39 8.76 -6.29 -3.35
C VAL A 39 10.22 -5.87 -3.15
N LEU A 40 11.11 -6.17 -4.11
CA LEU A 40 12.51 -5.73 -4.03
C LEU A 40 12.61 -4.20 -4.06
N LEU A 41 11.85 -3.54 -4.94
CA LEU A 41 11.79 -2.08 -5.01
C LEU A 41 11.22 -1.49 -3.72
N SER A 42 10.18 -2.10 -3.13
CA SER A 42 9.65 -1.73 -1.81
C SER A 42 10.71 -1.75 -0.72
N LEU A 43 11.54 -2.81 -0.67
CA LEU A 43 12.62 -2.93 0.31
C LEU A 43 13.69 -1.85 0.11
N VAL A 44 14.06 -1.57 -1.15
CA VAL A 44 15.01 -0.49 -1.49
C VAL A 44 14.46 0.87 -1.07
N VAL A 45 13.21 1.19 -1.44
CA VAL A 45 12.55 2.45 -1.06
C VAL A 45 12.49 2.57 0.45
N THR A 46 12.07 1.52 1.16
CA THR A 46 11.95 1.54 2.62
C THR A 46 13.32 1.72 3.27
N GLY A 47 14.32 0.92 2.92
CA GLY A 47 15.67 1.02 3.47
C GLY A 47 16.30 2.39 3.22
N ALA A 48 16.19 2.92 2.00
CA ALA A 48 16.71 4.24 1.66
C ALA A 48 15.97 5.36 2.40
N THR A 49 14.64 5.29 2.50
CA THR A 49 13.84 6.28 3.25
C THR A 49 14.22 6.30 4.73
N LEU A 50 14.45 5.13 5.33
CA LEU A 50 14.87 5.01 6.72
C LEU A 50 16.33 5.44 6.96
N GLY A 51 17.17 5.41 5.92
CA GLY A 51 18.53 5.92 5.97
C GLY A 51 18.63 7.45 5.97
N LEU A 52 17.64 8.16 5.42
CA LEU A 52 17.65 9.63 5.33
C LEU A 52 17.78 10.33 6.70
N PRO A 53 16.98 9.98 7.74
CA PRO A 53 17.14 10.56 9.08
C PRO A 53 18.53 10.31 9.69
N HIS A 54 19.12 9.15 9.44
CA HIS A 54 20.44 8.81 9.98
C HIS A 54 21.55 9.62 9.30
N LEU A 55 21.48 9.81 7.98
CA LEU A 55 22.37 10.73 7.27
C LEU A 55 22.21 12.18 7.76
N MET A 56 20.97 12.61 8.02
CA MET A 56 20.70 13.93 8.57
C MET A 56 21.33 14.08 9.96
N GLN A 57 21.20 13.06 10.82
CA GLN A 57 21.87 13.03 12.12
C GLN A 57 23.39 13.13 11.98
N MET A 58 24.02 12.34 11.11
CA MET A 58 25.47 12.42 10.86
C MET A 58 25.92 13.81 10.39
N GLY A 59 25.10 14.48 9.56
CA GLY A 59 25.34 15.85 9.12
C GLY A 59 25.29 16.85 10.27
N ILE A 60 24.29 16.73 11.13
CA ILE A 60 24.10 17.62 12.28
C ILE A 60 25.19 17.39 13.32
N ASP A 61 25.30 16.17 13.85
CA ASP A 61 26.21 15.84 14.96
C ASP A 61 27.68 15.99 14.54
N GLY A 62 28.01 15.55 13.31
CA GLY A 62 29.39 15.52 12.82
C GLY A 62 29.92 16.87 12.36
N PHE A 63 29.11 17.69 11.68
CA PHE A 63 29.61 18.90 11.00
C PHE A 63 28.93 20.20 11.44
N ILE A 64 27.69 20.17 11.92
CA ILE A 64 27.01 21.38 12.39
C ILE A 64 27.31 21.63 13.87
N MET A 65 27.20 20.60 14.72
CA MET A 65 27.35 20.74 16.16
C MET A 65 28.81 20.60 16.64
N ASN A 66 29.68 19.96 15.84
CA ASN A 66 31.10 19.83 16.18
C ASN A 66 31.86 21.13 15.90
N THR A 67 32.06 21.95 16.95
CA THR A 67 32.77 23.23 16.90
C THR A 67 34.30 23.09 16.95
N HIS A 68 34.83 21.90 17.22
CA HIS A 68 36.27 21.65 17.27
C HIS A 68 36.92 21.56 15.89
N LEU A 69 36.12 21.30 14.84
CA LEU A 69 36.63 21.18 13.48
C LEU A 69 36.76 22.56 12.81
N PRO A 70 37.83 22.80 12.03
CA PRO A 70 37.96 24.00 11.20
C PRO A 70 36.76 24.17 10.26
N ALA A 71 36.31 25.42 10.05
CA ALA A 71 35.14 25.72 9.23
C ALA A 71 35.19 25.10 7.82
N VAL A 72 36.38 25.08 7.19
CA VAL A 72 36.59 24.49 5.86
C VAL A 72 36.29 22.98 5.86
N GLN A 73 36.72 22.25 6.89
CA GLN A 73 36.47 20.81 7.00
C GLN A 73 35.00 20.52 7.29
N ARG A 74 34.33 21.38 8.07
CA ARG A 74 32.90 21.29 8.35
C ARG A 74 32.06 21.46 7.09
N ILE A 75 32.35 22.49 6.28
CA ILE A 75 31.65 22.75 5.02
C ILE A 75 31.91 21.62 4.02
N ALA A 76 33.16 21.16 3.89
CA ALA A 76 33.49 20.07 2.97
C ALA A 76 32.82 18.75 3.37
N GLY A 77 32.80 18.43 4.67
CA GLY A 77 32.13 17.23 5.19
C GLY A 77 30.61 17.27 5.04
N LEU A 78 30.00 18.42 5.33
CA LEU A 78 28.58 18.65 5.12
C LEU A 78 28.22 18.53 3.62
N GLY A 79 29.07 19.06 2.74
CA GLY A 79 28.91 18.91 1.28
C GLY A 79 28.91 17.45 0.83
N ARG A 80 29.80 16.61 1.38
CA ARG A 80 29.82 15.17 1.09
C ARG A 80 28.54 14.49 1.55
N ILE A 81 28.07 14.77 2.77
CA ILE A 81 26.81 14.22 3.27
C ILE A 81 25.63 14.69 2.43
N ALA A 82 25.61 15.96 2.02
CA ALA A 82 24.55 16.50 1.16
C ALA A 82 24.50 15.80 -0.20
N VAL A 83 25.65 15.48 -0.80
CA VAL A 83 25.72 14.71 -2.05
C VAL A 83 25.19 13.29 -1.84
N VAL A 84 25.63 12.59 -0.78
CA VAL A 84 25.13 11.24 -0.47
C VAL A 84 23.63 11.25 -0.19
N TYR A 85 23.14 12.26 0.54
CA TYR A 85 21.72 12.47 0.78
C TYR A 85 20.95 12.68 -0.53
N GLY A 86 21.47 13.53 -1.44
CA GLY A 86 20.88 13.75 -2.76
C GLY A 86 20.82 12.48 -3.61
N ILE A 87 21.88 11.67 -3.60
CA ILE A 87 21.91 10.36 -4.27
C ILE A 87 20.86 9.43 -3.66
N LEU A 88 20.73 9.39 -2.34
CA LEU A 88 19.77 8.54 -1.66
C LEU A 88 18.33 8.96 -1.95
N VAL A 89 18.04 10.27 -1.97
CA VAL A 89 16.74 10.81 -2.40
C VAL A 89 16.46 10.45 -3.86
N GLY A 90 17.45 10.58 -4.74
CA GLY A 90 17.34 10.15 -6.14
C GLY A 90 17.02 8.65 -6.27
N LEU A 91 17.66 7.81 -5.44
CA LEU A 91 17.38 6.38 -5.38
C LEU A 91 15.95 6.10 -4.89
N VAL A 92 15.48 6.77 -3.84
CA VAL A 92 14.10 6.64 -3.34
C VAL A 92 13.10 7.02 -4.44
N PHE A 93 13.35 8.13 -5.14
CA PHE A 93 12.50 8.59 -6.23
C PHE A 93 12.46 7.58 -7.38
N LEU A 94 13.61 7.15 -7.89
CA LEU A 94 13.68 6.22 -9.02
C LEU A 94 13.09 4.85 -8.65
N ALA A 95 13.46 4.29 -7.50
CA ALA A 95 12.94 3.01 -7.05
C ALA A 95 11.42 3.08 -6.82
N GLY A 96 10.93 4.16 -6.22
CA GLY A 96 9.50 4.39 -6.03
C GLY A 96 8.74 4.55 -7.35
N PHE A 97 9.30 5.31 -8.30
CA PHE A 97 8.72 5.46 -9.63
C PHE A 97 8.59 4.11 -10.34
N PHE A 98 9.67 3.32 -10.40
CA PHE A 98 9.63 2.00 -11.02
C PHE A 98 8.69 1.05 -10.27
N GLN A 99 8.60 1.16 -8.95
CA GLN A 99 7.67 0.36 -8.16
C GLN A 99 6.22 0.62 -8.59
N VAL A 100 5.85 1.90 -8.72
CA VAL A 100 4.51 2.29 -9.18
C VAL A 100 4.25 1.80 -10.60
N VAL A 101 5.20 1.99 -11.53
CA VAL A 101 5.06 1.54 -12.92
C VAL A 101 4.86 0.02 -13.01
N VAL A 102 5.65 -0.76 -12.27
CA VAL A 102 5.55 -2.22 -12.24
C VAL A 102 4.20 -2.65 -11.67
N LEU A 103 3.78 -2.07 -10.55
CA LEU A 103 2.49 -2.39 -9.92
C LEU A 103 1.31 -2.04 -10.81
N GLU A 104 1.33 -0.88 -11.46
CA GLU A 104 0.27 -0.45 -12.37
C GLU A 104 0.19 -1.39 -13.58
N THR A 105 1.34 -1.77 -14.15
CA THR A 105 1.40 -2.73 -15.26
C THR A 105 0.79 -4.08 -14.87
N ILE A 106 1.16 -4.60 -13.69
CA ILE A 106 0.59 -5.85 -13.15
C ILE A 106 -0.91 -5.70 -12.93
N GLY A 107 -1.34 -4.58 -12.35
CA GLY A 107 -2.73 -4.30 -12.09
C GLY A 107 -3.58 -4.27 -13.36
N GLN A 108 -3.11 -3.61 -14.41
CA GLN A 108 -3.80 -3.57 -15.70
C GLN A 108 -3.86 -4.96 -16.34
N TRP A 109 -2.80 -5.74 -16.24
CA TRP A 109 -2.78 -7.12 -16.74
C TRP A 109 -3.79 -8.01 -16.02
N ILE A 110 -3.85 -7.93 -14.68
CA ILE A 110 -4.84 -8.65 -13.86
C ILE A 110 -6.26 -8.22 -14.23
N MET A 111 -6.50 -6.92 -14.35
CA MET A 111 -7.79 -6.36 -14.74
C MET A 111 -8.24 -6.88 -16.11
N HIS A 112 -7.34 -6.87 -17.09
CA HIS A 112 -7.61 -7.37 -18.44
C HIS A 112 -7.95 -8.86 -18.42
N ALA A 113 -7.18 -9.68 -17.69
CA ALA A 113 -7.45 -11.11 -17.55
C ALA A 113 -8.82 -11.38 -16.91
N MET A 114 -9.16 -10.67 -15.82
CA MET A 114 -10.47 -10.80 -15.17
C MET A 114 -11.61 -10.40 -16.10
N ARG A 115 -11.48 -9.30 -16.86
CA ARG A 115 -12.50 -8.86 -17.83
C ARG A 115 -12.71 -9.91 -18.92
N ARG A 116 -11.62 -10.45 -19.46
CA ARG A 116 -11.68 -11.47 -20.51
C ARG A 116 -12.38 -12.74 -20.02
N ASP A 117 -11.98 -13.25 -18.85
CA ASP A 117 -12.54 -14.49 -18.29
C ASP A 117 -14.03 -14.31 -17.94
N LEU A 118 -14.41 -13.17 -17.34
CA LEU A 118 -15.81 -12.88 -17.02
C LEU A 118 -16.65 -12.67 -18.28
N TYR A 119 -16.11 -11.99 -19.29
CA TYR A 119 -16.82 -11.79 -20.55
C TYR A 119 -17.04 -13.11 -21.30
N ALA A 120 -16.02 -13.97 -21.38
CA ALA A 120 -16.14 -15.30 -21.96
C ALA A 120 -17.20 -16.13 -21.22
N HIS A 121 -17.15 -16.15 -19.88
CA HIS A 121 -18.15 -16.85 -19.08
C HIS A 121 -19.56 -16.30 -19.29
N MET A 122 -19.72 -14.98 -19.46
CA MET A 122 -21.02 -14.38 -19.76
C MET A 122 -21.58 -14.84 -21.11
N LEU A 123 -20.74 -14.99 -22.14
CA LEU A 123 -21.19 -15.44 -23.45
C LEU A 123 -21.65 -16.92 -23.46
N ASP A 124 -21.16 -17.72 -22.52
CA ASP A 124 -21.54 -19.13 -22.38
C ASP A 124 -22.82 -19.36 -21.55
N LEU A 125 -23.40 -18.30 -20.96
CA LEU A 125 -24.62 -18.40 -20.16
C LEU A 125 -25.88 -18.50 -21.02
N ASP A 126 -26.86 -19.23 -20.52
CA ASP A 126 -28.14 -19.45 -21.19
C ASP A 126 -29.04 -18.20 -21.16
N LEU A 127 -29.95 -18.09 -22.13
CA LEU A 127 -30.84 -16.93 -22.25
C LEU A 127 -31.75 -16.74 -21.02
N ALA A 128 -32.07 -17.81 -20.29
CA ALA A 128 -32.92 -17.72 -19.10
C ALA A 128 -32.20 -17.07 -17.90
N PHE A 129 -30.86 -17.13 -17.84
CA PHE A 129 -30.06 -16.34 -16.91
C PHE A 129 -30.31 -14.84 -17.13
N PHE A 130 -30.18 -14.37 -18.38
CA PHE A 130 -30.33 -12.96 -18.73
C PHE A 130 -31.76 -12.42 -18.54
N ASN A 131 -32.78 -13.28 -18.61
CA ASN A 131 -34.16 -12.88 -18.29
C ASN A 131 -34.36 -12.59 -16.79
N ASN A 132 -33.54 -13.18 -15.92
CA ASN A 132 -33.66 -13.08 -14.46
C ASN A 132 -32.66 -12.11 -13.81
N GLN A 133 -31.71 -11.55 -14.56
CA GLN A 133 -30.81 -10.50 -14.06
C GLN A 133 -30.85 -9.23 -14.90
N ALA A 134 -30.92 -8.09 -14.21
CA ALA A 134 -30.82 -6.79 -14.85
C ALA A 134 -29.45 -6.61 -15.54
N VAL A 135 -29.46 -6.25 -16.82
CA VAL A 135 -28.24 -6.00 -17.63
C VAL A 135 -27.27 -5.04 -16.93
N GLY A 136 -27.78 -4.00 -16.26
CA GLY A 136 -26.95 -3.05 -15.50
C GLY A 136 -26.14 -3.69 -14.36
N ARG A 137 -26.65 -4.77 -13.75
CA ARG A 137 -25.91 -5.53 -12.72
C ARG A 137 -24.71 -6.26 -13.32
N LEU A 138 -24.84 -6.77 -14.54
CA LEU A 138 -23.76 -7.45 -15.24
C LEU A 138 -22.67 -6.46 -15.66
N VAL A 139 -23.07 -5.31 -16.20
CA VAL A 139 -22.14 -4.22 -16.58
C VAL A 139 -21.35 -3.74 -15.37
N THR A 140 -22.03 -3.45 -14.25
CA THR A 140 -21.35 -3.00 -13.02
C THR A 140 -20.38 -4.02 -12.45
N ARG A 141 -20.66 -5.33 -12.54
CA ARG A 141 -19.69 -6.37 -12.18
C ARG A 141 -18.47 -6.41 -13.11
N LEU A 142 -18.69 -6.23 -14.41
CA LEU A 142 -17.60 -6.22 -15.40
C LEU A 142 -16.73 -4.95 -15.34
N THR A 143 -17.29 -3.84 -14.83
CA THR A 143 -16.57 -2.57 -14.71
C THR A 143 -16.09 -2.32 -13.28
N ASN A 144 -17.01 -2.10 -12.34
CA ASN A 144 -16.73 -1.59 -11.01
C ASN A 144 -16.11 -2.65 -10.10
N ASP A 145 -16.63 -3.88 -10.08
CA ASP A 145 -16.07 -4.91 -9.20
C ASP A 145 -14.63 -5.28 -9.61
N ILE A 146 -14.39 -5.35 -10.93
CA ILE A 146 -13.04 -5.57 -11.47
C ILE A 146 -12.11 -4.38 -11.21
N GLN A 147 -12.62 -3.14 -11.28
CA GLN A 147 -11.86 -1.95 -10.91
C GLN A 147 -11.47 -1.97 -9.43
N ASN A 148 -12.42 -2.30 -8.54
CA ASN A 148 -12.16 -2.43 -7.10
C ASN A 148 -11.09 -3.52 -6.83
N MET A 149 -11.13 -4.63 -7.57
CA MET A 149 -10.09 -5.66 -7.51
C MET A 149 -8.72 -5.14 -7.95
N HIS A 150 -8.66 -4.37 -9.04
CA HIS A 150 -7.42 -3.74 -9.47
C HIS A 150 -6.85 -2.81 -8.38
N GLU A 151 -7.66 -1.91 -7.82
CA GLU A 151 -7.24 -1.00 -6.75
C GLU A 151 -6.76 -1.73 -5.49
N MET A 152 -7.40 -2.85 -5.16
CA MET A 152 -6.97 -3.71 -4.05
C MET A 152 -5.53 -4.19 -4.24
N PHE A 153 -5.15 -4.59 -5.46
CA PHE A 153 -3.83 -5.11 -5.77
C PHE A 153 -2.76 -4.04 -5.97
N THR A 154 -3.08 -2.95 -6.67
CA THR A 154 -2.08 -1.92 -7.03
C THR A 154 -1.82 -0.94 -5.89
N SER A 155 -2.85 -0.65 -5.11
CA SER A 155 -2.78 0.38 -4.07
C SER A 155 -2.89 -0.22 -2.68
N VAL A 156 -4.02 -0.85 -2.33
CA VAL A 156 -4.34 -1.18 -0.93
C VAL A 156 -3.35 -2.18 -0.33
N MET A 157 -3.14 -3.33 -0.97
CA MET A 157 -2.26 -4.39 -0.45
C MET A 157 -0.80 -3.94 -0.38
N VAL A 158 -0.32 -3.25 -1.41
CA VAL A 158 1.07 -2.78 -1.49
C VAL A 158 1.33 -1.69 -0.45
N THR A 159 0.41 -0.74 -0.31
CA THR A 159 0.52 0.34 0.67
C THR A 159 0.57 -0.23 2.07
N LEU A 160 -0.33 -1.15 2.42
CA LEU A 160 -0.31 -1.84 3.72
C LEU A 160 0.99 -2.58 3.97
N PHE A 161 1.53 -3.26 2.95
CA PHE A 161 2.82 -3.94 3.05
C PHE A 161 3.98 -2.97 3.28
N ASN A 162 4.05 -1.89 2.49
CA ASN A 162 5.07 -0.85 2.62
C ASN A 162 5.00 -0.16 3.98
N ASP A 163 3.80 0.18 4.45
CA ASP A 163 3.60 0.87 5.72
C ASP A 163 3.96 -0.03 6.90
N PHE A 164 3.61 -1.31 6.84
CA PHE A 164 4.05 -2.29 7.82
C PHE A 164 5.59 -2.40 7.87
N LEU A 165 6.24 -2.53 6.72
CA LEU A 165 7.70 -2.58 6.63
C LEU A 165 8.37 -1.31 7.17
N ARG A 166 7.85 -0.13 6.80
CA ARG A 166 8.35 1.16 7.27
C ARG A 166 8.19 1.29 8.78
N LEU A 167 7.01 0.98 9.32
CA LEU A 167 6.74 1.06 10.75
C LEU A 167 7.66 0.10 11.54
N ALA A 168 7.79 -1.14 11.08
CA ALA A 168 8.70 -2.12 11.68
C ALA A 168 10.15 -1.64 11.62
N GLY A 169 10.59 -1.13 10.46
CA GLY A 169 11.94 -0.62 10.28
C GLY A 169 12.26 0.59 11.17
N ILE A 170 11.33 1.55 11.30
CA ILE A 170 11.46 2.69 12.21
C ILE A 170 11.63 2.20 13.65
N LEU A 171 10.79 1.28 14.10
CA LEU A 171 10.87 0.75 15.46
C LEU A 171 12.21 0.04 15.69
N VAL A 172 12.65 -0.83 14.78
CA VAL A 172 13.94 -1.53 14.89
C VAL A 172 15.09 -0.52 14.99
N ILE A 173 15.14 0.49 14.11
CA ILE A 173 16.19 1.52 14.15
C ILE A 173 16.15 2.29 15.47
N LEU A 174 14.97 2.69 15.94
CA LEU A 174 14.83 3.38 17.22
C LEU A 174 15.33 2.52 18.39
N PHE A 175 14.99 1.23 18.43
CA PHE A 175 15.45 0.32 19.48
C PHE A 175 16.98 0.14 19.46
N LEU A 176 17.60 0.10 18.27
CA LEU A 176 19.05 0.02 18.13
C LEU A 176 19.74 1.33 18.54
N MET A 177 19.13 2.48 18.29
CA MET A 177 19.69 3.79 18.64
C MET A 177 19.52 4.14 20.12
N ASN A 178 18.31 4.02 20.66
CA ASN A 178 18.01 4.35 22.06
C ASN A 178 16.74 3.64 22.54
N VAL A 179 16.92 2.60 23.35
CA VAL A 179 15.83 1.79 23.92
C VAL A 179 14.84 2.63 24.72
N ARG A 180 15.31 3.64 25.48
CA ARG A 180 14.41 4.49 26.29
C ARG A 180 13.50 5.33 25.41
N LEU A 181 14.04 5.94 24.36
CA LEU A 181 13.26 6.71 23.40
C LEU A 181 12.29 5.80 22.63
N ALA A 182 12.75 4.61 22.22
CA ALA A 182 11.93 3.64 21.49
C ALA A 182 10.72 3.17 22.31
N LEU A 183 10.90 2.90 23.61
CA LEU A 183 9.79 2.52 24.50
C LEU A 183 8.74 3.63 24.62
N VAL A 184 9.18 4.88 24.77
CA VAL A 184 8.27 6.04 24.84
C VAL A 184 7.51 6.18 23.53
N MET A 185 8.19 6.09 22.38
CA MET A 185 7.56 6.20 21.07
C MET A 185 6.63 5.03 20.75
N SER A 186 6.94 3.83 21.25
CA SER A 186 6.13 2.63 21.03
C SER A 186 4.73 2.73 21.64
N VAL A 187 4.52 3.57 22.66
CA VAL A 187 3.20 3.82 23.26
C VAL A 187 2.23 4.52 22.28
N PHE A 188 2.75 5.29 21.32
CA PHE A 188 1.91 5.96 20.32
C PHE A 188 1.27 4.98 19.33
N VAL A 189 1.91 3.83 19.06
CA VAL A 189 1.39 2.81 18.13
C VAL A 189 0.05 2.21 18.61
N PRO A 190 -0.06 1.64 19.83
CA PRO A 190 -1.33 1.11 20.33
C PRO A 190 -2.35 2.22 20.58
N LEU A 191 -1.93 3.42 20.97
CA LEU A 191 -2.83 4.56 21.12
C LEU A 191 -3.48 4.96 19.79
N ALA A 192 -2.68 5.10 18.73
CA ALA A 192 -3.18 5.39 17.39
C ALA A 192 -4.07 4.26 16.84
N ALA A 193 -3.71 3.00 17.10
CA ALA A 193 -4.52 1.85 16.74
C ALA A 193 -5.88 1.86 17.47
N LEU A 194 -5.89 2.15 18.77
CA LEU A 194 -7.11 2.26 19.57
C LEU A 194 -8.04 3.35 19.02
N ILE A 195 -7.51 4.56 18.81
CA ILE A 195 -8.26 5.69 18.26
C ILE A 195 -8.82 5.31 16.89
N THR A 196 -7.99 4.74 16.01
CA THR A 196 -8.41 4.31 14.67
C THR A 196 -9.52 3.27 14.73
N VAL A 197 -9.43 2.27 15.61
CA VAL A 197 -10.45 1.22 15.75
C VAL A 197 -11.76 1.78 16.29
N VAL A 198 -11.70 2.63 17.33
CA VAL A 198 -12.89 3.26 17.92
C VAL A 198 -13.57 4.15 16.88
N PHE A 199 -12.82 5.02 16.22
CA PHE A 199 -13.33 5.90 15.17
C PHE A 199 -13.94 5.09 14.02
N SER A 200 -13.25 4.05 13.55
CA SER A 200 -13.74 3.19 12.45
C SER A 200 -15.04 2.46 12.82
N ARG A 201 -15.21 2.05 14.07
CA ARG A 201 -16.46 1.43 14.54
C ARG A 201 -17.60 2.44 14.54
N LEU A 202 -17.39 3.61 15.14
CA LEU A 202 -18.39 4.67 15.20
C LEU A 202 -18.80 5.16 13.80
N ALA A 203 -17.82 5.38 12.92
CA ALA A 203 -18.07 5.80 11.55
C ALA A 203 -18.95 4.77 10.81
N ARG A 204 -18.61 3.47 10.89
CA ARG A 204 -19.41 2.41 10.24
C ARG A 204 -20.84 2.35 10.74
N GLU A 205 -21.07 2.52 12.04
CA GLU A 205 -22.43 2.54 12.61
C GLU A 205 -23.25 3.72 12.08
N ARG A 206 -22.66 4.92 12.04
CA ARG A 206 -23.33 6.13 11.52
C ARG A 206 -23.60 6.04 10.02
N PHE A 207 -22.65 5.55 9.23
CA PHE A 207 -22.86 5.33 7.79
C PHE A 207 -23.98 4.32 7.50
N ARG A 208 -24.10 3.25 8.30
CA ARG A 208 -25.20 2.28 8.17
C ARG A 208 -26.55 2.88 8.51
N ALA A 209 -26.61 3.82 9.46
CA ALA A 209 -27.85 4.49 9.83
C ALA A 209 -28.36 5.43 8.72
N ILE A 210 -27.45 6.08 7.97
CA ILE A 210 -27.81 7.00 6.87
C ILE A 210 -28.26 6.24 5.60
N ARG A 211 -27.81 5.00 5.41
CA ARG A 211 -28.11 4.20 4.22
C ARG A 211 -29.40 3.37 4.33
N ARG A 212 -30.09 3.44 5.48
CA ARG A 212 -31.45 2.90 5.68
C ARG A 212 -32.47 3.99 5.41
#